data_AF-A0A2H6ES95-F1
#
_entry.id   AF-A0A2H6ES95-F1
#
_cell.length_a   1.000
_cell.length_b   1.000
_cell.length_c   1.000
_cell.angle_alpha   90.00
_cell.angle_beta   90.00
_cell.angle_gamma   90.00
#
_symmetry.space_group_name_H-M   'P 1'
#
loop_
_entity.id
_entity.type
_entity.pdbx_description
1 polymer ?
#
loop_
_entity_poly.entity_id
_entity_poly.type
_entity_poly.pdbx_seq_one_letter_code
_entity_poly.pdbx_strand_id
1 'polypeptide(L)'
;MRNTKIYGTKTSSFGTNGRINHDSSKFYDSKLYKDLNQNKEVNKEVNEFPGELLNNTILGSAEDMSMIPDNSLHLMITSPPYNVSKEYDEDLSLKEYLEMLRKVFTETYRVLVNGGRACINVANLGRKPYIPLSDYISQIMIEIGFNMRGEIIWNKAASASPSTAWGSWMSASNPILRDIHEYILVFSKGDYKRDRKKQEKESKQNTISKEEFMEWTKSIWTFNAESARRVGHPAPFPVDLPYRLIQLYSFKTDIILDPFMGSGTTAIAALKSNRNYVGFEISEEYIKLTKQRVRPFENMMKFD
;
A
#
# COMPACT_ATOMS: atom_id res chain seq x y z
N MET A 1 -49.14 7.49 -21.45
CA MET A 1 -48.23 6.59 -22.18
C MET A 1 -47.26 7.40 -23.02
N ARG A 2 -45.95 7.37 -22.69
CA ARG A 2 -44.83 7.41 -23.64
C ARG A 2 -43.61 6.92 -22.87
N ASN A 3 -43.29 5.65 -23.11
CA ASN A 3 -42.22 4.90 -22.49
C ASN A 3 -40.94 5.18 -23.29
N THR A 4 -40.08 6.09 -22.83
CA THR A 4 -38.77 6.32 -23.45
C THR A 4 -37.75 5.33 -22.87
N LYS A 5 -37.63 4.17 -23.51
CA LYS A 5 -36.51 3.24 -23.31
C LYS A 5 -35.22 3.95 -23.75
N ILE A 6 -34.33 4.21 -22.81
CA ILE A 6 -32.95 4.64 -23.08
C ILE A 6 -32.19 3.39 -23.52
N TYR A 7 -31.93 3.25 -24.82
CA TYR A 7 -31.02 2.23 -25.35
C TYR A 7 -29.58 2.71 -25.17
N GLY A 8 -28.80 2.02 -24.32
CA GLY A 8 -27.34 2.16 -24.31
C GLY A 8 -26.75 1.67 -25.63
N THR A 9 -25.90 2.47 -26.26
CA THR A 9 -25.23 2.09 -27.52
C THR A 9 -24.07 1.13 -27.24
N LYS A 10 -23.87 0.17 -28.15
CA LYS A 10 -22.75 -0.77 -28.12
C LYS A 10 -21.43 -0.03 -28.38
N THR A 11 -20.37 -0.47 -27.69
CA THR A 11 -19.00 0.06 -27.76
C THR A 11 -18.58 0.46 -29.17
N SER A 12 -18.37 1.77 -29.39
CA SER A 12 -17.61 2.29 -30.52
C SER A 12 -16.12 2.09 -30.27
N SER A 13 -15.36 1.93 -31.35
CA SER A 13 -13.97 1.47 -31.34
C SER A 13 -12.95 2.47 -30.79
N PHE A 14 -13.24 3.77 -30.66
CA PHE A 14 -12.25 4.73 -30.19
C PHE A 14 -12.87 5.97 -29.54
N GLY A 15 -12.12 6.50 -28.55
CA GLY A 15 -12.37 7.63 -27.65
C GLY A 15 -13.48 8.63 -28.00
N THR A 16 -14.47 8.72 -27.10
CA THR A 16 -15.41 9.84 -27.05
C THR A 16 -15.03 10.77 -25.90
N ASN A 17 -14.92 12.08 -26.20
CA ASN A 17 -14.75 13.13 -25.19
C ASN A 17 -16.07 13.35 -24.43
N GLY A 18 -16.17 12.76 -23.24
CA GLY A 18 -17.26 13.00 -22.30
C GLY A 18 -17.46 11.82 -21.34
N ARG A 19 -17.76 12.09 -20.06
CA ARG A 19 -18.17 11.05 -19.10
C ARG A 19 -19.54 10.51 -19.50
N ILE A 20 -19.54 9.51 -20.38
CA ILE A 20 -20.69 8.66 -20.66
C ILE A 20 -20.53 7.45 -19.75
N ASN A 21 -21.56 7.14 -18.94
CA ASN A 21 -21.57 5.90 -18.17
C ASN A 21 -21.64 4.74 -19.17
N HIS A 22 -20.53 4.05 -19.35
CA HIS A 22 -20.46 2.85 -20.18
C HIS A 22 -20.78 1.63 -19.32
N ASP A 23 -21.72 0.81 -19.78
CA ASP A 23 -21.93 -0.53 -19.23
C ASP A 23 -20.72 -1.40 -19.61
N SER A 24 -19.93 -1.75 -18.61
CA SER A 24 -18.71 -2.55 -18.76
C SER A 24 -18.93 -4.05 -18.52
N SER A 25 -20.17 -4.48 -18.27
CA SER A 25 -20.50 -5.88 -17.94
C SER A 25 -19.96 -6.84 -18.99
N LYS A 26 -20.14 -6.55 -20.29
CA LYS A 26 -19.60 -7.39 -21.39
C LYS A 26 -18.09 -7.64 -21.32
N PHE A 27 -17.30 -6.70 -20.79
CA PHE A 27 -15.85 -6.85 -20.65
C PHE A 27 -15.50 -7.72 -19.44
N TYR A 28 -16.10 -7.45 -18.28
CA TYR A 28 -15.87 -8.19 -17.04
C TYR A 28 -16.55 -9.58 -17.00
N ASP A 29 -17.56 -9.81 -17.85
CA ASP A 29 -18.20 -11.12 -18.05
C ASP A 29 -17.49 -11.96 -19.13
N SER A 30 -16.39 -11.45 -19.70
CA SER A 30 -15.63 -12.18 -20.71
C SER A 30 -14.93 -13.40 -20.10
N LYS A 31 -14.62 -14.39 -20.96
CA LYS A 31 -13.93 -15.62 -20.53
C LYS A 31 -12.62 -15.35 -19.76
N LEU A 32 -11.92 -14.26 -20.08
CA LEU A 32 -10.68 -13.87 -19.41
C LEU A 32 -10.88 -13.64 -17.90
N TYR A 33 -12.03 -13.11 -17.49
CA TYR A 33 -12.33 -12.79 -16.09
C TYR A 33 -13.07 -13.90 -15.35
N LYS A 34 -13.57 -14.91 -16.07
CA LYS A 34 -14.39 -15.98 -15.50
C LYS A 34 -13.67 -16.75 -14.40
N ASP A 35 -12.37 -17.00 -14.58
CA ASP A 35 -11.55 -17.75 -13.63
C ASP A 35 -10.96 -16.85 -12.53
N LEU A 36 -11.06 -15.52 -12.68
CA LEU A 36 -10.63 -14.53 -11.69
C LEU A 36 -11.74 -14.18 -10.67
N ASN A 37 -13.01 -14.32 -11.07
CA ASN A 37 -14.19 -13.96 -10.25
C ASN A 37 -14.57 -15.06 -9.24
N GLN A 38 -13.61 -15.55 -8.46
CA GLN A 38 -13.92 -16.31 -7.25
C GLN A 38 -14.18 -15.33 -6.10
N ASN A 39 -15.33 -14.64 -6.14
CA ASN A 39 -15.75 -13.75 -5.05
C ASN A 39 -15.97 -14.59 -3.79
N LYS A 40 -14.94 -14.72 -2.94
CA LYS A 40 -15.12 -15.17 -1.57
C LYS A 40 -16.06 -14.17 -0.89
N GLU A 41 -17.14 -14.65 -0.28
CA GLU A 41 -17.95 -13.79 0.57
C GLU A 41 -17.06 -13.25 1.70
N VAL A 42 -16.92 -11.93 1.75
CA VAL A 42 -16.15 -11.24 2.79
C VAL A 42 -17.12 -10.63 3.79
N ASN A 43 -16.88 -10.85 5.09
CA ASN A 43 -17.64 -10.19 6.14
C ASN A 43 -17.52 -8.66 5.99
N LYS A 44 -18.67 -7.97 5.95
CA LYS A 44 -18.75 -6.52 5.78
C LYS A 44 -19.00 -5.78 7.10
N GLU A 45 -19.18 -6.51 8.20
CA GLU A 45 -19.28 -5.94 9.53
C GLU A 45 -17.92 -5.36 9.94
N VAL A 46 -17.96 -4.14 10.45
CA VAL A 46 -16.78 -3.40 10.91
C VAL A 46 -16.78 -3.50 12.43
N ASN A 47 -15.71 -4.08 12.99
CA ASN A 47 -15.55 -4.16 14.43
C ASN A 47 -14.93 -2.87 14.97
N GLU A 48 -15.22 -2.57 16.24
CA GLU A 48 -14.62 -1.44 16.93
C GLU A 48 -13.12 -1.68 17.11
N PHE A 49 -12.32 -0.64 16.85
CA PHE A 49 -10.87 -0.71 17.05
C PHE A 49 -10.52 -0.29 18.48
N PRO A 50 -9.66 -1.02 19.20
CA PRO A 50 -9.30 -0.68 20.57
C PRO A 50 -8.59 0.67 20.68
N GLY A 51 -9.18 1.61 21.43
CA GLY A 51 -8.70 3.00 21.52
C GLY A 51 -7.29 3.14 22.07
N GLU A 52 -6.87 2.24 22.95
CA GLU A 52 -5.54 2.15 23.54
C GLU A 52 -4.42 1.79 22.55
N LEU A 53 -4.78 1.24 21.39
CA LEU A 53 -3.85 0.89 20.32
C LEU A 53 -3.72 2.01 19.27
N LEU A 54 -4.59 3.02 19.32
CA LEU A 54 -4.53 4.14 18.38
C LEU A 54 -3.25 4.95 18.58
N ASN A 55 -2.63 5.30 17.46
CA ASN A 55 -1.40 6.09 17.37
C ASN A 55 -0.26 5.47 18.17
N ASN A 56 -0.13 4.14 18.10
CA ASN A 56 0.88 3.39 18.84
C ASN A 56 1.71 2.48 17.93
N THR A 57 2.95 2.21 18.37
CA THR A 57 3.82 1.20 17.78
C THR A 57 4.03 0.09 18.80
N ILE A 58 3.57 -1.11 18.44
CA ILE A 58 3.59 -2.31 19.26
C ILE A 58 4.93 -3.01 19.05
N LEU A 59 5.58 -3.38 20.17
CA LEU A 59 6.78 -4.22 20.14
C LEU A 59 6.37 -5.67 19.89
N GLY A 60 6.72 -6.20 18.72
CA GLY A 60 6.38 -7.58 18.34
C GLY A 60 6.32 -7.79 16.83
N SER A 61 6.23 -9.06 16.43
CA SER A 61 6.06 -9.43 15.02
C SER A 61 4.61 -9.24 14.57
N ALA A 62 4.44 -8.67 13.38
CA ALA A 62 3.16 -8.59 12.69
C ALA A 62 2.64 -9.95 12.18
N GLU A 63 3.39 -11.04 12.33
CA GLU A 63 2.90 -12.39 12.05
C GLU A 63 1.73 -12.80 12.96
N ASP A 64 1.58 -12.13 14.11
CA ASP A 64 0.45 -12.29 15.04
C ASP A 64 -0.11 -10.90 15.40
N MET A 65 -1.29 -10.58 14.87
CA MET A 65 -2.05 -9.37 15.20
C MET A 65 -3.29 -9.71 16.02
N SER A 66 -3.30 -10.79 16.80
CA SER A 66 -4.46 -11.27 17.58
C SER A 66 -5.10 -10.20 18.49
N MET A 67 -4.33 -9.22 18.94
CA MET A 67 -4.81 -8.06 19.70
C MET A 67 -5.64 -7.06 18.88
N ILE A 68 -5.55 -7.12 17.55
CA ILE A 68 -6.32 -6.30 16.62
C ILE A 68 -7.55 -7.11 16.15
N PRO A 69 -8.78 -6.62 16.38
CA PRO A 69 -9.98 -7.30 15.91
C PRO A 69 -10.05 -7.39 14.38
N ASP A 70 -10.72 -8.42 13.86
CA ASP A 70 -11.05 -8.55 12.45
C ASP A 70 -11.77 -7.30 11.94
N ASN A 71 -11.59 -6.92 10.66
CA ASN A 71 -12.34 -5.83 10.04
C ASN A 71 -12.42 -4.53 10.89
N SER A 72 -11.31 -4.08 11.47
CA SER A 72 -11.28 -2.94 12.40
C SER A 72 -10.43 -1.75 11.90
N LEU A 73 -9.58 -1.96 10.88
CA LEU A 73 -8.74 -0.91 10.30
C LEU A 73 -8.86 -0.80 8.78
N HIS A 74 -8.33 0.28 8.21
CA HIS A 74 -8.86 0.85 6.97
C HIS A 74 -7.92 0.75 5.77
N LEU A 75 -6.63 0.94 6.02
CA LEU A 75 -5.59 0.98 4.99
C LEU A 75 -4.29 0.44 5.59
N MET A 76 -3.63 -0.48 4.92
CA MET A 76 -2.25 -0.87 5.22
C MET A 76 -1.30 -0.20 4.23
N ILE A 77 -0.22 0.39 4.74
CA ILE A 77 0.89 0.89 3.92
C ILE A 77 2.18 0.41 4.56
N THR A 78 3.04 -0.22 3.77
CA THR A 78 4.28 -0.75 4.30
C THR A 78 5.39 -0.85 3.26
N SER A 79 6.60 -1.10 3.74
CA SER A 79 7.77 -1.50 2.95
C SER A 79 8.47 -2.61 3.71
N PRO A 80 8.27 -3.90 3.36
CA PRO A 80 8.85 -4.99 4.12
C PRO A 80 10.39 -4.95 4.13
N PRO A 81 11.04 -5.54 5.15
CA PRO A 81 12.51 -5.66 5.17
C PRO A 81 12.97 -6.52 4.00
N TYR A 82 14.04 -6.12 3.31
CA TYR A 82 14.47 -6.81 2.08
C TYR A 82 15.36 -8.04 2.33
N ASN A 83 15.63 -8.40 3.60
CA ASN A 83 16.38 -9.59 3.99
C ASN A 83 17.72 -9.73 3.25
N VAL A 84 18.41 -8.60 3.07
CA VAL A 84 19.68 -8.48 2.33
C VAL A 84 20.73 -7.92 3.27
N SER A 85 21.05 -8.73 4.29
CA SER A 85 22.27 -8.65 5.10
C SER A 85 22.71 -7.22 5.43
N LYS A 86 21.78 -6.38 5.89
CA LYS A 86 22.14 -5.26 6.77
C LYS A 86 22.13 -5.79 8.19
N GLU A 87 22.83 -5.15 9.12
CA GLU A 87 23.03 -5.59 10.52
C GLU A 87 21.75 -5.91 11.34
N TYR A 88 20.57 -5.81 10.74
CA TYR A 88 19.24 -5.98 11.33
C TYR A 88 18.36 -7.05 10.64
N ASP A 89 18.80 -7.62 9.51
CA ASP A 89 18.04 -8.68 8.82
C ASP A 89 18.41 -10.05 9.41
N GLU A 90 17.40 -10.88 9.70
CA GLU A 90 17.62 -12.31 9.92
C GLU A 90 18.19 -12.93 8.63
N ASP A 91 19.11 -13.90 8.72
CA ASP A 91 19.69 -14.56 7.55
C ASP A 91 18.70 -15.59 6.96
N LEU A 92 17.49 -15.14 6.62
CA LEU A 92 16.42 -15.99 6.11
C LEU A 92 16.71 -16.44 4.68
N SER A 93 16.35 -17.68 4.36
CA SER A 93 16.22 -18.08 2.96
C SER A 93 15.07 -17.32 2.29
N LEU A 94 15.09 -17.22 0.96
CA LEU A 94 13.98 -16.63 0.20
C LEU A 94 12.62 -17.27 0.56
N LYS A 95 12.61 -18.58 0.82
CA LYS A 95 11.39 -19.29 1.19
C LYS A 95 10.87 -18.85 2.56
N GLU A 96 11.74 -18.76 3.56
CA GLU A 96 11.37 -18.31 4.91
C GLU A 96 10.89 -16.86 4.91
N TYR A 97 11.58 -16.00 4.16
CA TYR A 97 11.17 -14.62 3.95
C TYR A 97 9.76 -14.51 3.34
N LEU A 98 9.50 -15.24 2.24
CA LEU A 98 8.17 -15.23 1.60
C LEU A 98 7.08 -15.81 2.51
N GLU A 99 7.40 -16.77 3.37
CA GLU A 99 6.45 -17.32 4.33
C GLU A 99 6.13 -16.33 5.46
N MET A 100 7.13 -15.61 5.97
CA MET A 100 6.94 -14.52 6.93
C MET A 100 6.01 -13.44 6.34
N LEU A 101 6.25 -13.01 5.09
CA LEU A 101 5.35 -12.08 4.40
C LEU A 101 3.92 -12.62 4.27
N ARG A 102 3.77 -13.91 3.92
CA ARG A 102 2.46 -14.55 3.80
C ARG A 102 1.67 -14.48 5.11
N LYS A 103 2.31 -14.77 6.25
CA LYS A 103 1.65 -14.68 7.57
C LYS A 103 1.22 -13.25 7.89
N VAL A 104 2.13 -12.29 7.73
CA VAL A 104 1.84 -10.86 7.97
C VAL A 104 0.70 -10.37 7.08
N PHE A 105 0.70 -10.73 5.80
CA PHE A 105 -0.36 -10.33 4.87
C PHE A 105 -1.68 -11.08 5.11
N THR A 106 -1.64 -12.27 5.69
CA THR A 106 -2.84 -13.00 6.12
C THR A 106 -3.49 -12.29 7.31
N GLU A 107 -2.71 -11.88 8.31
CA GLU A 107 -3.20 -11.06 9.43
C GLU A 107 -3.71 -9.70 8.93
N THR A 108 -2.99 -9.07 8.00
CA THR A 108 -3.43 -7.83 7.35
C THR A 108 -4.78 -8.00 6.65
N TYR A 109 -4.99 -9.13 5.95
CA TYR A 109 -6.29 -9.44 5.34
C TYR A 109 -7.37 -9.57 6.41
N ARG A 110 -7.11 -10.26 7.52
CA ARG A 110 -8.08 -10.43 8.62
C ARG A 110 -8.53 -9.09 9.20
N VAL A 111 -7.59 -8.21 9.56
CA VAL A 111 -7.88 -6.94 10.28
C VAL A 111 -8.41 -5.82 9.38
N LEU A 112 -8.14 -5.85 8.07
CA LEU A 112 -8.68 -4.86 7.14
C LEU A 112 -10.21 -4.98 6.99
N VAL A 113 -10.91 -3.86 6.94
CA VAL A 113 -12.35 -3.83 6.60
C VAL A 113 -12.60 -4.25 5.15
N ASN A 114 -13.81 -4.73 4.85
CA ASN A 114 -14.26 -4.86 3.46
C ASN A 114 -14.15 -3.52 2.71
N GLY A 115 -13.56 -3.56 1.52
CA GLY A 115 -13.21 -2.37 0.75
C GLY A 115 -12.00 -1.60 1.25
N GLY A 116 -11.34 -2.05 2.33
CA GLY A 116 -10.02 -1.58 2.77
C GLY A 116 -8.94 -1.88 1.74
N ARG A 117 -7.78 -1.23 1.87
CA ARG A 117 -6.69 -1.34 0.89
C ARG A 117 -5.38 -1.74 1.55
N ALA A 118 -4.52 -2.37 0.78
CA ALA A 118 -3.16 -2.73 1.16
C ALA A 118 -2.21 -2.19 0.09
N CYS A 119 -1.21 -1.41 0.51
CA CYS A 119 -0.24 -0.79 -0.38
C CYS A 119 1.17 -1.19 0.07
N ILE A 120 1.93 -1.83 -0.82
CA ILE A 120 3.23 -2.41 -0.48
C ILE A 120 4.29 -1.79 -1.38
N ASN A 121 5.20 -1.01 -0.79
CA ASN A 121 6.42 -0.55 -1.46
C ASN A 121 7.45 -1.68 -1.49
N VAL A 122 7.92 -2.05 -2.68
CA VAL A 122 8.86 -3.15 -2.89
C VAL A 122 9.83 -2.86 -4.05
N ALA A 123 11.10 -3.11 -3.81
CA ALA A 123 12.15 -3.22 -4.82
C ALA A 123 12.41 -4.68 -5.17
N ASN A 124 12.70 -4.96 -6.44
CA ASN A 124 13.25 -6.25 -6.83
C ASN A 124 14.73 -6.34 -6.46
N LEU A 125 15.20 -7.55 -6.14
CA LEU A 125 16.51 -7.76 -5.54
C LEU A 125 17.46 -8.53 -6.44
N GLY A 126 18.75 -8.35 -6.17
CA GLY A 126 19.79 -9.09 -6.86
C GLY A 126 19.92 -8.76 -8.35
N ARG A 127 20.86 -9.44 -8.98
CA ARG A 127 21.14 -9.38 -10.43
C ARG A 127 21.49 -10.74 -11.01
N LYS A 128 22.01 -11.65 -10.17
CA LYS A 128 22.44 -13.01 -10.51
C LYS A 128 22.24 -13.94 -9.29
N PRO A 129 21.07 -14.55 -9.08
CA PRO A 129 19.83 -14.36 -9.85
C PRO A 129 19.17 -13.00 -9.55
N TYR A 130 18.27 -12.59 -10.45
CA TYR A 130 17.33 -11.50 -10.19
C TYR A 130 16.12 -12.09 -9.47
N ILE A 131 15.68 -11.45 -8.39
CA ILE A 131 14.57 -11.87 -7.54
C ILE A 131 13.42 -10.88 -7.75
N PRO A 132 12.36 -11.26 -8.49
CA PRO A 132 11.20 -10.42 -8.74
C PRO A 132 10.27 -10.43 -7.52
N LEU A 133 10.67 -9.77 -6.44
CA LEU A 133 9.88 -9.70 -5.21
C LEU A 133 8.47 -9.12 -5.44
N SER A 134 8.31 -8.17 -6.36
CA SER A 134 7.00 -7.62 -6.76
C SER A 134 6.02 -8.74 -7.16
N ASP A 135 6.52 -9.72 -7.89
CA ASP A 135 5.71 -10.77 -8.50
C ASP A 135 5.35 -11.82 -7.43
N TYR A 136 6.31 -12.20 -6.59
CA TYR A 136 6.05 -13.12 -5.48
C TYR A 136 5.06 -12.53 -4.47
N ILE A 137 5.21 -11.26 -4.11
CA ILE A 137 4.26 -10.58 -3.21
C ILE A 137 2.89 -10.51 -3.86
N SER A 138 2.80 -10.18 -5.15
CA SER A 138 1.52 -10.14 -5.86
C SER A 138 0.80 -11.48 -5.85
N GLN A 139 1.53 -12.58 -6.08
CA GLN A 139 0.97 -13.93 -6.00
C GLN A 139 0.47 -14.26 -4.59
N ILE A 140 1.28 -14.01 -3.55
CA ILE A 140 0.90 -14.23 -2.15
C ILE A 140 -0.39 -13.48 -1.81
N MET A 141 -0.46 -12.19 -2.16
CA MET A 141 -1.62 -11.34 -1.88
C MET A 141 -2.89 -11.88 -2.57
N ILE A 142 -2.80 -12.26 -3.85
CA ILE A 142 -3.92 -12.82 -4.62
C ILE A 142 -4.39 -14.15 -4.01
N GLU A 143 -3.47 -15.04 -3.65
CA GLU A 143 -3.78 -16.33 -3.03
C GLU A 143 -4.48 -16.19 -1.67
N ILE A 144 -4.07 -15.22 -0.84
CA ILE A 144 -4.73 -14.88 0.42
C ILE A 144 -6.19 -14.45 0.15
N GLY A 145 -6.43 -13.74 -0.96
CA GLY A 145 -7.76 -13.33 -1.40
C GLY A 145 -7.90 -11.82 -1.62
N PHE A 146 -6.78 -11.09 -1.70
CA PHE A 146 -6.80 -9.70 -2.11
C PHE A 146 -7.07 -9.55 -3.61
N ASN A 147 -7.81 -8.50 -3.94
CA ASN A 147 -8.03 -8.08 -5.32
C ASN A 147 -6.97 -7.07 -5.74
N MET A 148 -6.14 -7.42 -6.74
CA MET A 148 -5.16 -6.50 -7.32
C MET A 148 -5.87 -5.31 -7.98
N ARG A 149 -5.45 -4.09 -7.63
CA ARG A 149 -5.97 -2.84 -8.18
C ARG A 149 -5.10 -2.29 -9.29
N GLY A 150 -3.80 -2.54 -9.20
CA GLY A 150 -2.80 -1.99 -10.08
C GLY A 150 -1.49 -1.74 -9.34
N GLU A 151 -0.54 -1.20 -10.08
CA GLU A 151 0.81 -0.93 -9.64
C GLU A 151 1.15 0.53 -9.92
N ILE A 152 1.84 1.15 -8.97
CA ILE A 152 2.44 2.46 -9.17
C ILE A 152 3.96 2.26 -9.23
N ILE A 153 4.58 2.82 -10.26
CA ILE A 153 6.03 2.86 -10.40
C ILE A 153 6.49 4.14 -9.70
N TRP A 154 7.16 3.99 -8.57
CA TRP A 154 7.85 5.10 -7.94
C TRP A 154 9.22 5.27 -8.59
N ASN A 155 9.30 6.22 -9.52
CA ASN A 155 10.56 6.67 -10.08
C ASN A 155 11.29 7.54 -9.05
N LYS A 156 12.45 7.08 -8.58
CA LYS A 156 13.27 7.75 -7.56
C LYS A 156 13.97 9.02 -8.07
N ALA A 157 13.59 9.53 -9.24
CA ALA A 157 14.12 10.74 -9.87
C ALA A 157 15.67 10.73 -9.93
N ALA A 158 16.30 11.92 -9.97
CA ALA A 158 17.76 12.08 -10.02
C ALA A 158 18.51 11.54 -8.79
N SER A 159 17.80 11.06 -7.75
CA SER A 159 18.40 10.36 -6.61
C SER A 159 18.70 8.88 -6.89
N ALA A 160 18.33 8.37 -8.07
CA ALA A 160 18.91 7.13 -8.59
C ALA A 160 20.43 7.32 -8.67
N SER A 161 21.15 6.72 -7.72
CA SER A 161 22.60 6.67 -7.70
C SER A 161 23.12 6.42 -9.11
N PRO A 162 24.22 7.07 -9.55
CA PRO A 162 24.91 6.73 -10.79
C PRO A 162 25.55 5.34 -10.66
N SER A 163 24.71 4.32 -10.44
CA SER A 163 25.10 2.93 -10.30
C SER A 163 25.81 2.54 -11.60
N THR A 164 27.10 2.28 -11.46
CA THR A 164 27.97 1.82 -12.53
C THR A 164 27.92 0.31 -12.71
N ALA A 165 26.90 -0.36 -12.13
CA ALA A 165 26.65 -1.78 -12.28
C ALA A 165 26.05 -2.10 -13.67
N TRP A 166 26.77 -1.74 -14.74
CA TRP A 166 26.38 -1.94 -16.14
C TRP A 166 26.44 -3.41 -16.58
N GLY A 167 27.02 -4.29 -15.77
CA GLY A 167 27.45 -5.60 -16.22
C GLY A 167 28.64 -5.47 -17.18
N SER A 168 28.55 -6.09 -18.35
CA SER A 168 29.54 -5.94 -19.41
C SER A 168 29.35 -4.59 -20.11
N TRP A 169 30.18 -3.61 -19.74
CA TRP A 169 30.13 -2.25 -20.30
C TRP A 169 30.24 -2.26 -21.83
N MET A 170 29.28 -1.60 -22.50
CA MET A 170 29.19 -1.50 -23.97
C MET A 170 29.29 -2.85 -24.70
N SER A 171 28.82 -3.93 -24.07
CA SER A 171 28.89 -5.28 -24.62
C SER A 171 27.58 -6.03 -24.40
N ALA A 172 27.08 -6.67 -25.45
CA ALA A 172 25.91 -7.54 -25.39
C ALA A 172 26.16 -8.83 -24.59
N SER A 173 27.39 -9.10 -24.16
CA SER A 173 27.72 -10.34 -23.44
C SER A 173 26.92 -10.50 -22.13
N ASN A 174 26.73 -9.42 -21.38
CA ASN A 174 25.92 -9.42 -20.15
C ASN A 174 25.64 -7.97 -19.67
N PRO A 175 24.89 -7.14 -20.42
CA PRO A 175 24.44 -5.86 -19.90
C PRO A 175 23.44 -6.07 -18.75
N ILE A 176 23.49 -5.23 -17.72
CA ILE A 176 22.60 -5.32 -16.55
C ILE A 176 21.68 -4.10 -16.48
N LEU A 177 20.41 -4.33 -16.20
CA LEU A 177 19.43 -3.26 -15.98
C LEU A 177 19.71 -2.51 -14.66
N ARG A 178 19.57 -1.19 -14.73
CA ARG A 178 19.67 -0.29 -13.59
C ARG A 178 18.27 0.02 -13.09
N ASP A 179 17.89 -0.57 -11.96
CA ASP A 179 16.61 -0.25 -11.32
C ASP A 179 16.67 1.17 -10.74
N ILE A 180 15.90 2.06 -11.35
CA ILE A 180 15.76 3.47 -10.92
C ILE A 180 14.42 3.71 -10.22
N HIS A 181 13.63 2.66 -10.07
CA HIS A 181 12.29 2.70 -9.50
C HIS A 181 12.08 1.62 -8.45
N GLU A 182 10.99 1.78 -7.72
CA GLU A 182 10.38 0.75 -6.88
C GLU A 182 8.92 0.60 -7.28
N TYR A 183 8.31 -0.51 -6.91
CA TYR A 183 6.90 -0.79 -7.12
C TYR A 183 6.13 -0.46 -5.86
N ILE A 184 4.96 0.16 -6.03
CA ILE A 184 3.95 0.24 -5.00
C ILE A 184 2.78 -0.60 -5.50
N LEU A 185 2.64 -1.80 -4.95
CA LEU A 185 1.56 -2.71 -5.29
C LEU A 185 0.31 -2.29 -4.52
N VAL A 186 -0.84 -2.19 -5.19
CA VAL A 186 -2.10 -1.73 -4.57
C VAL A 186 -3.15 -2.83 -4.66
N PHE A 187 -3.74 -3.16 -3.52
CA PHE A 187 -4.75 -4.21 -3.38
C PHE A 187 -5.99 -3.71 -2.63
N SER A 188 -7.11 -4.43 -2.78
CA SER A 188 -8.30 -4.27 -1.94
C SER A 188 -8.78 -5.60 -1.37
N LYS A 189 -9.30 -5.57 -0.13
CA LYS A 189 -10.01 -6.69 0.47
C LYS A 189 -11.49 -6.65 0.06
N GLY A 190 -12.01 -7.75 -0.48
CA GLY A 190 -13.42 -7.84 -0.88
C GLY A 190 -13.79 -6.80 -1.93
N ASP A 191 -14.82 -6.01 -1.66
CA ASP A 191 -15.35 -5.05 -2.64
C ASP A 191 -14.28 -4.00 -3.06
N TYR A 192 -14.27 -3.62 -4.34
CA TYR A 192 -13.41 -2.51 -4.79
C TYR A 192 -13.83 -1.15 -4.20
N LYS A 193 -15.09 -1.02 -3.79
CA LYS A 193 -15.63 0.20 -3.21
C LYS A 193 -15.83 0.00 -1.71
N ARG A 194 -15.37 0.98 -0.93
CA ARG A 194 -15.75 1.07 0.48
C ARG A 194 -17.00 1.94 0.57
N ASP A 195 -18.15 1.29 0.69
CA ASP A 195 -19.42 1.99 0.82
C ASP A 195 -19.47 2.80 2.12
N ARG A 196 -20.16 3.93 2.07
CA ARG A 196 -20.40 4.81 3.22
C ARG A 196 -21.87 4.70 3.56
N LYS A 197 -22.18 4.34 4.81
CA LYS A 197 -23.56 4.45 5.30
C LYS A 197 -24.00 5.91 5.25
N LYS A 198 -25.30 6.17 5.08
CA LYS A 198 -25.83 7.54 4.93
C LYS A 198 -25.43 8.45 6.11
N GLN A 199 -25.42 7.89 7.32
CA GLN A 199 -25.00 8.54 8.58
C GLN A 199 -23.49 8.81 8.66
N GLU A 200 -22.66 8.06 7.94
CA GLU A 200 -21.20 8.24 7.95
C GLU A 200 -20.72 9.29 6.94
N LYS A 201 -21.59 9.81 6.08
CA LYS A 201 -21.17 10.79 5.06
C LYS A 201 -20.70 12.12 5.67
N GLU A 202 -21.21 12.46 6.86
CA GLU A 202 -20.83 13.67 7.59
C GLU A 202 -19.52 13.48 8.36
N SER A 203 -19.26 12.30 8.91
CA SER A 203 -18.02 12.00 9.65
C SER A 203 -16.84 11.59 8.75
N LYS A 204 -17.08 10.87 7.64
CA LYS A 204 -16.05 10.41 6.69
C LYS A 204 -15.74 11.48 5.63
N GLN A 205 -14.78 12.34 5.94
CA GLN A 205 -14.32 13.43 5.09
C GLN A 205 -13.21 13.00 4.12
N ASN A 206 -13.30 13.42 2.85
CA ASN A 206 -12.18 13.39 1.91
C ASN A 206 -11.32 14.64 2.10
N THR A 207 -10.00 14.48 2.07
CA THR A 207 -9.03 15.58 2.29
C THR A 207 -8.11 15.83 1.10
N ILE A 208 -8.21 15.03 0.04
CA ILE A 208 -7.42 15.19 -1.19
C ILE A 208 -7.99 16.33 -2.04
N SER A 209 -7.13 17.17 -2.60
CA SER A 209 -7.53 18.19 -3.59
C SER A 209 -7.78 17.57 -4.97
N LYS A 210 -8.40 18.34 -5.86
CA LYS A 210 -8.67 17.89 -7.23
C LYS A 210 -7.37 17.67 -8.00
N GLU A 211 -6.40 18.57 -7.82
CA GLU A 211 -5.12 18.57 -8.52
C GLU A 211 -4.28 17.37 -8.06
N GLU A 212 -4.19 17.13 -6.76
CA GLU A 212 -3.55 15.95 -6.18
C GLU A 212 -4.22 14.67 -6.66
N PHE A 213 -5.56 14.61 -6.69
CA PHE A 213 -6.28 13.43 -7.16
C PHE A 213 -5.95 13.11 -8.62
N MET A 214 -5.96 14.10 -9.50
CA MET A 214 -5.64 13.90 -10.92
C MET A 214 -4.18 13.49 -11.14
N GLU A 215 -3.25 14.00 -10.34
CA GLU A 215 -1.83 13.66 -10.45
C GLU A 215 -1.53 12.28 -9.87
N TRP A 216 -2.01 12.00 -8.65
CA TRP A 216 -1.63 10.79 -7.92
C TRP A 216 -2.42 9.55 -8.34
N THR A 217 -3.47 9.70 -9.15
CA THR A 217 -4.12 8.56 -9.81
C THR A 217 -3.38 8.06 -11.06
N LYS A 218 -2.26 8.70 -11.45
CA LYS A 218 -1.35 8.18 -12.47
C LYS A 218 -0.49 7.05 -11.90
N SER A 219 -0.11 6.10 -12.75
CA SER A 219 0.69 4.93 -12.38
C SER A 219 2.20 5.18 -12.28
N ILE A 220 2.68 6.40 -12.53
CA ILE A 220 4.10 6.75 -12.40
C ILE A 220 4.21 7.96 -11.48
N TRP A 221 4.89 7.80 -10.36
CA TRP A 221 5.17 8.87 -9.42
C TRP A 221 6.65 9.20 -9.40
N THR A 222 6.99 10.47 -9.53
CA THR A 222 8.39 10.92 -9.54
C THR A 222 8.66 11.81 -8.34
N PHE A 223 9.50 11.36 -7.42
CA PHE A 223 10.03 12.13 -6.29
C PHE A 223 11.27 11.44 -5.70
N ASN A 224 12.11 12.20 -4.99
CA ASN A 224 13.38 11.72 -4.47
C ASN A 224 13.21 10.73 -3.29
N ALA A 225 14.19 9.84 -3.12
CA ALA A 225 14.28 8.97 -1.95
C ALA A 225 14.67 9.75 -0.68
N GLU A 226 14.41 9.14 0.47
CA GLU A 226 14.85 9.67 1.76
C GLU A 226 16.30 9.33 2.09
N SER A 227 16.95 10.21 2.83
CA SER A 227 18.32 9.99 3.28
C SER A 227 18.35 9.08 4.51
N ALA A 228 18.85 7.85 4.34
CA ALA A 228 19.03 6.87 5.42
C ALA A 228 19.77 7.47 6.64
N ARG A 229 20.87 8.19 6.40
CA ARG A 229 21.67 8.86 7.44
C ARG A 229 20.86 9.91 8.20
N ARG A 230 20.05 10.72 7.49
CA ARG A 230 19.24 11.77 8.12
C ARG A 230 18.15 11.18 9.00
N VAL A 231 17.56 10.07 8.57
CA VAL A 231 16.48 9.40 9.30
C VAL A 231 17.00 8.55 10.46
N GLY A 232 18.24 8.06 10.38
CA GLY A 232 18.76 7.07 11.33
C GLY A 232 18.20 5.67 11.08
N HIS A 233 17.82 5.36 9.83
CA HIS A 233 17.29 4.06 9.44
C HIS A 233 17.93 3.63 8.12
N PRO A 234 18.26 2.35 7.92
CA PRO A 234 19.03 1.90 6.76
C PRO A 234 18.27 1.97 5.42
N ALA A 235 16.93 1.96 5.44
CA ALA A 235 16.11 1.95 4.23
C ALA A 235 14.74 2.63 4.41
N PRO A 236 14.68 3.93 4.80
CA PRO A 236 13.41 4.64 4.91
C PRO A 236 12.86 5.00 3.52
N PHE A 237 11.57 4.77 3.29
CA PHE A 237 10.87 5.44 2.19
C PHE A 237 10.47 6.87 2.61
N PRO A 238 10.27 7.80 1.65
CA PRO A 238 9.83 9.17 1.90
C PRO A 238 8.41 9.26 2.42
N VAL A 239 8.17 10.23 3.31
CA VAL A 239 6.84 10.55 3.87
C VAL A 239 5.82 10.87 2.79
N ASP A 240 6.26 11.42 1.64
CA ASP A 240 5.40 11.70 0.50
C ASP A 240 4.70 10.44 -0.04
N LEU A 241 5.35 9.28 -0.01
CA LEU A 241 4.78 8.02 -0.50
C LEU A 241 3.53 7.61 0.29
N PRO A 242 3.59 7.37 1.62
CA PRO A 242 2.40 7.03 2.39
C PRO A 242 1.42 8.19 2.45
N TYR A 243 1.87 9.45 2.44
CA TYR A 243 0.96 10.61 2.42
C TYR A 243 0.03 10.58 1.20
N ARG A 244 0.57 10.35 -0.01
CA ARG A 244 -0.23 10.23 -1.24
C ARG A 244 -1.24 9.07 -1.15
N LEU A 245 -0.79 7.91 -0.66
CA LEU A 245 -1.64 6.73 -0.50
C LEU A 245 -2.76 6.96 0.52
N ILE A 246 -2.46 7.60 1.66
CA ILE A 246 -3.44 7.96 2.68
C ILE A 246 -4.50 8.89 2.10
N GLN A 247 -4.08 9.91 1.35
CA GLN A 247 -5.00 10.86 0.71
C GLN A 247 -5.90 10.20 -0.34
N LEU A 248 -5.38 9.22 -1.10
CA LEU A 248 -6.14 8.49 -2.11
C LEU A 248 -7.10 7.44 -1.52
N TYR A 249 -6.69 6.76 -0.45
CA TYR A 249 -7.29 5.48 -0.06
C TYR A 249 -7.93 5.46 1.33
N SER A 250 -7.89 6.57 2.07
CA SER A 250 -8.50 6.70 3.40
C SER A 250 -9.34 7.97 3.55
N PHE A 251 -10.30 7.95 4.47
CA PHE A 251 -11.00 9.15 4.95
C PHE A 251 -10.28 9.73 6.17
N LYS A 252 -10.56 10.99 6.52
CA LYS A 252 -10.12 11.56 7.81
C LYS A 252 -10.51 10.61 8.95
N THR A 253 -9.66 10.51 9.98
CA THR A 253 -9.76 9.63 11.16
C THR A 253 -9.69 8.12 10.92
N ASP A 254 -9.60 7.65 9.67
CA ASP A 254 -9.28 6.25 9.36
C ASP A 254 -7.98 5.81 10.03
N ILE A 255 -7.85 4.50 10.23
CA ILE A 255 -6.73 3.86 10.91
C ILE A 255 -5.80 3.21 9.87
N ILE A 256 -4.54 3.63 9.88
CA ILE A 256 -3.49 3.18 8.97
C ILE A 256 -2.60 2.16 9.68
N LEU A 257 -2.50 0.95 9.11
CA LEU A 257 -1.59 -0.09 9.59
C LEU A 257 -0.24 0.00 8.88
N ASP A 258 0.85 -0.10 9.63
CA ASP A 258 2.17 -0.47 9.11
C ASP A 258 2.71 -1.70 9.87
N PRO A 259 2.71 -2.91 9.28
CA PRO A 259 3.24 -4.12 9.92
C PRO A 259 4.77 -4.12 10.06
N PHE A 260 5.47 -3.19 9.41
CA PHE A 260 6.93 -3.06 9.46
C PHE A 260 7.29 -1.58 9.72
N MET A 261 6.91 -1.07 10.90
CA MET A 261 6.90 0.36 11.22
C MET A 261 8.28 1.03 11.05
N GLY A 262 9.37 0.32 11.35
CA GLY A 262 10.74 0.79 11.21
C GLY A 262 10.92 2.14 11.90
N SER A 263 11.24 3.15 11.10
CA SER A 263 11.49 4.51 11.59
C SER A 263 10.24 5.40 11.75
N GLY A 264 9.04 4.91 11.46
CA GLY A 264 7.79 5.65 11.69
C GLY A 264 7.34 6.54 10.55
N THR A 265 7.81 6.33 9.31
CA THR A 265 7.42 7.17 8.16
C THR A 265 5.90 7.14 7.91
N THR A 266 5.26 5.97 7.96
CA THR A 266 3.80 5.83 7.80
C THR A 266 3.04 6.54 8.93
N ALA A 267 3.49 6.39 10.17
CA ALA A 267 2.90 7.07 11.34
C ALA A 267 2.93 8.60 11.19
N ILE A 268 4.08 9.16 10.78
CA ILE A 268 4.21 10.60 10.52
C ILE A 268 3.23 11.07 9.44
N ALA A 269 3.10 10.30 8.35
CA ALA A 269 2.18 10.63 7.26
C ALA A 269 0.71 10.58 7.72
N ALA A 270 0.33 9.56 8.50
CA ALA A 270 -1.00 9.43 9.06
C ALA A 270 -1.37 10.64 9.92
N LEU A 271 -0.51 11.02 10.87
CA LEU A 271 -0.77 12.16 11.75
C LEU A 271 -0.85 13.48 10.97
N LYS A 272 0.07 13.72 10.02
CA LYS A 272 0.02 14.90 9.14
C LYS A 272 -1.27 14.99 8.32
N SER A 273 -1.86 13.85 7.99
CA SER A 273 -3.12 13.76 7.25
C SER A 273 -4.35 13.69 8.15
N ASN A 274 -4.26 13.90 9.46
CA ASN A 274 -5.39 13.73 10.37
C ASN A 274 -6.02 12.31 10.34
N ARG A 275 -5.17 11.28 10.21
CA ARG A 275 -5.52 9.87 10.35
C ARG A 275 -4.84 9.30 11.59
N ASN A 276 -5.38 8.19 12.08
CA ASN A 276 -4.74 7.43 13.14
C ASN A 276 -3.81 6.38 12.53
N TYR A 277 -2.85 5.90 13.31
CA TYR A 277 -2.00 4.79 12.90
C TYR A 277 -1.93 3.69 13.96
N VAL A 278 -1.54 2.50 13.54
CA VAL A 278 -1.05 1.43 14.39
C VAL A 278 0.06 0.73 13.62
N GLY A 279 1.07 0.22 14.31
CA GLY A 279 2.00 -0.67 13.64
C GLY A 279 2.86 -1.50 14.56
N PHE A 280 3.62 -2.39 13.93
CA PHE A 280 4.43 -3.39 14.59
C PHE A 280 5.89 -3.17 14.24
N GLU A 281 6.75 -3.35 15.24
CA GLU A 281 8.19 -3.28 15.09
C GLU A 281 8.84 -4.24 16.08
N ILE A 282 9.82 -5.01 15.62
CA ILE A 282 10.51 -6.01 16.45
C ILE A 282 11.71 -5.39 17.20
N SER A 283 12.26 -4.29 16.69
CA SER A 283 13.40 -3.58 17.28
C SER A 283 12.95 -2.50 18.26
N GLU A 284 13.26 -2.66 19.54
CA GLU A 284 13.04 -1.63 20.56
C GLU A 284 13.71 -0.30 20.22
N GLU A 285 14.87 -0.34 19.54
CA GLU A 285 15.58 0.86 19.10
C GLU A 285 14.75 1.64 18.07
N TYR A 286 14.18 0.94 17.09
CA TYR A 286 13.34 1.56 16.06
C TYR A 286 12.00 2.05 16.62
N ILE A 287 11.47 1.41 17.66
CA ILE A 287 10.32 1.97 18.40
C ILE A 287 10.68 3.28 19.09
N LYS A 288 11.85 3.37 19.75
CA LYS A 288 12.31 4.62 20.38
C LYS A 288 12.50 5.72 19.33
N LEU A 289 13.10 5.39 18.18
CA LEU A 289 13.26 6.31 17.05
C LEU A 289 11.91 6.79 16.50
N THR A 290 10.97 5.87 16.28
CA THR A 290 9.61 6.18 15.83
C THR A 290 8.92 7.15 16.79
N LYS A 291 8.92 6.86 18.10
CA LYS A 291 8.33 7.74 19.12
C LYS A 291 8.96 9.12 19.12
N GLN A 292 10.27 9.23 18.96
CA GLN A 292 10.96 10.51 18.87
C GLN A 292 10.53 11.31 17.63
N ARG A 293 10.44 10.65 16.46
CA ARG A 293 10.09 11.31 15.19
C ARG A 293 8.60 11.68 15.09
N VAL A 294 7.73 10.92 15.75
CA VAL A 294 6.28 11.10 15.73
C VAL A 294 5.81 12.18 16.71
N ARG A 295 6.46 12.33 17.87
CA ARG A 295 6.09 13.28 18.93
C ARG A 295 5.75 14.72 18.46
N PRO A 296 6.47 15.35 17.51
CA PRO A 296 6.11 16.69 17.04
C PRO A 296 4.74 16.78 16.36
N PHE A 297 4.27 15.68 15.76
CA PHE A 297 3.02 15.61 15.01
C PHE A 297 1.83 15.22 15.90
N GLU A 298 2.05 14.42 16.96
CA GLU A 298 1.00 14.10 17.94
C GLU A 298 0.48 15.34 18.66
N ASN A 299 1.37 16.30 18.94
CA ASN A 299 0.98 17.55 19.58
C ASN A 299 0.13 18.43 18.67
N MET A 300 0.32 18.37 17.34
CA MET A 300 -0.49 19.14 16.39
C MET A 300 -1.95 18.70 16.37
N MET A 301 -2.21 17.38 16.50
CA MET A 301 -3.59 16.84 16.56
C MET A 301 -4.38 17.27 17.80
N LYS A 302 -3.72 17.71 18.88
CA LYS A 302 -4.40 18.13 20.12
C LYS A 302 -4.91 19.58 20.09
N PHE A 303 -4.51 20.37 19.07
CA PHE A 303 -4.85 21.79 18.95
C PHE A 303 -5.84 22.10 17.82
N ASP A 304 -6.29 21.08 17.07
CA ASP A 304 -7.34 21.16 16.04
C ASP A 304 -8.66 20.57 16.55
#